data_AF-A0A1Q7ZSL2-F1
#
_entry.id   AF-A0A1Q7ZSL2-F1
#
_cell.length_a   1.000
_cell.length_b   1.000
_cell.length_c   1.000
_cell.angle_alpha   90.00
_cell.angle_beta   90.00
_cell.angle_gamma   90.00
#
_symmetry.space_group_name_H-M   'P 1'
#
loop_
_entity.id
_entity.type
_entity.pdbx_description
1 polymer ?
#
loop_
_entity_poly.entity_id
_entity_poly.type
_entity_poly.pdbx_seq_one_letter_code
_entity_poly.pdbx_strand_id
1 'polypeptide(L)'
;MLSLEEELATTGADAAALAAERRDVFSLFGELRTASYIAVALVTTGAGIWIKNNADRLGPVAILTALLVAAAACYAFALMGAHRAPLPDAADATRPPRTIVADYVLLLGALLLSAAVGYAESQFHLLGPNWSRHLAFLALLHIATAYLTDSRLLLSAGLAALAGWFGAELRTFDNDASFGGRALACAATVAVFRAANRHKAFDATYEHFAANVAFFGALAWAFDAQMRWIGVLIALALAALVVWRGLRGGGEAMVIYAIVYATIAFDTAILTLVSDTALKALYLLFSTPVAIVVLFVVYRRLKERRG
;
A
#
# COMPACT_ATOMS: atom_id res chain seq x y z
N MET A 1 42.24 17.99 44.54
CA MET A 1 41.02 18.46 43.84
C MET A 1 41.38 18.78 42.39
N LEU A 2 41.72 17.76 41.60
CA LEU A 2 42.02 17.90 40.17
C LEU A 2 41.49 16.64 39.46
N SER A 3 40.78 16.88 38.35
CA SER A 3 40.47 15.97 37.24
C SER A 3 39.34 14.93 37.33
N LEU A 4 38.23 15.22 38.02
CA LEU A 4 36.97 14.46 37.78
C LEU A 4 36.16 14.99 36.58
N GLU A 5 36.46 16.19 36.07
CA GLU A 5 35.81 16.74 34.86
C GLU A 5 36.40 16.20 33.55
N GLU A 6 37.65 15.75 33.55
CA GLU A 6 38.33 15.26 32.34
C GLU A 6 37.96 13.81 32.01
N GLU A 7 37.63 13.00 33.02
CA GLU A 7 37.18 11.61 32.88
C GLU A 7 35.69 11.48 32.45
N LEU A 8 34.90 12.53 32.72
CA LEU A 8 33.50 12.65 32.28
C LEU A 8 33.38 13.12 30.81
N ALA A 9 34.44 13.72 30.24
CA ALA A 9 34.48 14.11 28.84
C ALA A 9 34.80 12.92 27.91
N THR A 10 35.50 11.89 28.40
CA THR A 10 35.85 10.69 27.63
C THR A 10 34.73 9.66 27.53
N THR A 11 33.72 9.71 28.39
CA THR A 11 32.63 8.72 28.46
C THR A 11 31.47 8.97 27.47
N GLY A 12 31.46 10.10 26.76
CA GLY A 12 30.46 10.39 25.73
C GLY A 12 30.55 9.47 24.50
N ALA A 13 31.74 8.96 24.20
CA ALA A 13 31.96 7.96 23.15
C ALA A 13 31.62 6.54 23.61
N ASP A 14 31.71 6.27 24.91
CA ASP A 14 31.46 4.95 25.49
C ASP A 14 29.98 4.61 25.58
N ALA A 15 29.07 5.57 25.80
CA ALA A 15 27.64 5.26 25.79
C ALA A 15 27.15 4.78 24.41
N ALA A 16 27.69 5.36 23.32
CA ALA A 16 27.40 4.94 21.95
C ALA A 16 28.11 3.63 21.57
N ALA A 17 29.32 3.40 22.08
CA ALA A 17 30.07 2.16 21.88
C ALA A 17 29.48 0.99 22.68
N LEU A 18 29.08 1.20 23.94
CA LEU A 18 28.38 0.24 24.80
C LEU A 18 26.98 -0.10 24.25
N ALA A 19 26.31 0.85 23.61
CA ALA A 19 25.05 0.61 22.88
C ALA A 19 25.25 -0.16 21.57
N ALA A 20 26.44 -0.13 20.96
CA ALA A 20 26.80 -0.94 19.80
C ALA A 20 27.25 -2.37 20.21
N GLU A 21 27.83 -2.52 21.40
CA GLU A 21 28.34 -3.78 21.92
C GLU A 21 27.24 -4.64 22.58
N ARG A 22 26.26 -4.00 23.25
CA ARG A 22 24.98 -4.63 23.54
C ARG A 22 24.19 -4.72 22.24
N ARG A 23 23.98 -5.93 21.74
CA ARG A 23 23.05 -6.26 20.63
C ARG A 23 21.57 -5.91 20.91
N ASP A 24 21.28 -4.92 21.75
CA ASP A 24 19.98 -4.29 21.94
C ASP A 24 19.84 -3.12 20.96
N VAL A 25 20.03 -3.38 19.67
CA VAL A 25 19.42 -2.53 18.63
C VAL A 25 17.93 -2.82 18.66
N PHE A 26 17.23 -2.30 19.67
CA PHE A 26 15.78 -2.22 19.65
C PHE A 26 15.41 -1.59 18.32
N SER A 27 14.52 -2.25 17.58
CA SER A 27 14.07 -1.78 16.26
C SER A 27 13.17 -0.56 16.43
N LEU A 28 13.73 0.57 16.88
CA LEU A 28 13.09 1.88 16.89
C LEU A 28 12.50 2.18 15.52
N PHE A 29 13.13 1.68 14.45
CA PHE A 29 12.60 1.77 13.09
C PHE A 29 11.23 1.09 12.90
N GLY A 30 11.01 -0.08 13.50
CA GLY A 30 9.73 -0.79 13.46
C GLY A 30 8.66 -0.11 14.31
N GLU A 31 9.03 0.36 15.51
CA GLU A 31 8.13 1.08 16.42
C GLU A 31 7.73 2.44 15.85
N LEU A 32 8.70 3.23 15.36
CA LEU A 32 8.46 4.51 14.69
C LEU A 32 7.58 4.35 13.46
N ARG A 33 7.81 3.31 12.66
CA ARG A 33 6.97 2.99 11.51
C ARG A 33 5.53 2.70 11.92
N THR A 34 5.34 1.87 12.94
CA THR A 34 4.02 1.48 13.43
C THR A 34 3.30 2.67 14.05
N ALA A 35 3.99 3.45 14.89
CA ALA A 35 3.48 4.69 15.45
C ALA A 35 3.09 5.70 14.36
N SER A 36 3.91 5.84 13.31
CA SER A 36 3.59 6.72 12.18
C SER A 36 2.36 6.25 11.40
N TYR A 37 2.21 4.94 11.16
CA TYR A 37 1.00 4.39 10.56
C TYR A 37 -0.25 4.66 11.41
N ILE A 38 -0.15 4.43 12.73
CA ILE A 38 -1.25 4.68 13.66
C ILE A 38 -1.60 6.17 13.69
N ALA A 39 -0.60 7.05 13.72
CA ALA A 39 -0.82 8.49 13.68
C ALA A 39 -1.54 8.93 12.40
N VAL A 40 -1.07 8.47 11.23
CA VAL A 40 -1.74 8.76 9.94
C VAL A 40 -3.17 8.24 9.93
N ALA A 41 -3.41 7.02 10.41
CA ALA A 41 -4.74 6.42 10.48
C ALA A 41 -5.67 7.19 11.42
N LEU A 42 -5.19 7.56 12.61
CA LEU A 42 -5.94 8.33 13.60
C LEU A 42 -6.29 9.73 13.08
N VAL A 43 -5.33 10.44 12.47
CA VAL A 43 -5.59 11.78 11.93
C VAL A 43 -6.57 11.71 10.76
N THR A 44 -6.42 10.74 9.85
CA THR A 44 -7.33 10.59 8.70
C THR A 44 -8.75 10.22 9.17
N THR A 45 -8.86 9.32 10.14
CA THR A 45 -10.15 8.92 10.74
C THR A 45 -10.78 10.08 11.50
N GLY A 46 -9.99 10.79 12.31
CA GLY A 46 -10.42 11.97 13.05
C GLY A 46 -10.91 13.09 12.12
N ALA A 47 -10.22 13.34 11.02
CA ALA A 47 -10.67 14.27 9.98
C ALA A 47 -12.02 13.85 9.39
N GLY A 48 -12.19 12.56 9.06
CA GLY A 48 -13.47 12.02 8.57
C GLY A 48 -14.63 12.21 9.56
N ILE A 49 -14.40 11.92 10.85
CA ILE A 49 -15.39 12.13 11.91
C ILE A 49 -15.70 13.62 12.10
N TRP A 50 -14.67 14.46 12.07
CA TRP A 50 -14.81 15.91 12.21
C TRP A 50 -15.64 16.52 11.07
N ILE A 51 -15.40 16.10 9.82
CA ILE A 51 -16.21 16.48 8.65
C ILE A 51 -17.66 16.05 8.88
N LYS A 52 -17.89 14.78 9.22
CA LYS A 52 -19.23 14.22 9.43
C LYS A 52 -20.03 14.99 10.49
N ASN A 53 -19.38 15.35 11.60
CA ASN A 53 -20.05 15.99 12.73
C ASN A 53 -20.23 17.50 12.59
N ASN A 54 -19.46 18.15 11.71
CA ASN A 54 -19.47 19.61 11.59
C ASN A 54 -19.89 20.13 10.21
N ALA A 55 -20.25 19.26 9.27
CA ALA A 55 -20.72 19.62 7.93
C ALA A 55 -21.86 20.65 7.99
N ASP A 56 -22.84 20.45 8.86
CA ASP A 56 -24.01 21.33 9.00
C ASP A 56 -23.69 22.67 9.68
N ARG A 57 -22.57 22.76 10.40
CA ARG A 57 -22.22 23.92 11.26
C ARG A 57 -21.20 24.87 10.65
N LEU A 58 -20.15 24.33 10.00
CA LEU A 58 -18.99 25.13 9.55
C LEU A 58 -19.14 25.59 8.09
N GLY A 59 -20.08 25.02 7.34
CA GLY A 59 -20.24 25.27 5.92
C GLY A 59 -19.16 24.57 5.07
N PRO A 60 -19.47 24.21 3.81
CA PRO A 60 -18.56 23.43 2.96
C PRO A 60 -17.19 24.07 2.73
N VAL A 61 -17.14 25.40 2.61
CA VAL A 61 -15.89 26.12 2.31
C VAL A 61 -14.91 26.06 3.48
N ALA A 62 -15.37 26.16 4.73
CA ALA A 62 -14.48 26.14 5.90
C ALA A 62 -13.82 24.77 6.11
N ILE A 63 -14.58 23.69 5.87
CA ILE A 63 -14.05 22.32 5.94
C ILE A 63 -13.01 22.12 4.83
N LEU A 64 -13.33 22.56 3.60
CA LEU A 64 -12.42 22.45 2.47
C LEU A 64 -11.12 23.21 2.72
N THR A 65 -11.18 24.46 3.20
CA THR A 65 -9.98 25.26 3.47
C THR A 65 -9.15 24.65 4.60
N ALA A 66 -9.77 24.14 5.66
CA ALA A 66 -9.05 23.45 6.74
C ALA A 66 -8.26 22.23 6.22
N LEU A 67 -8.89 21.39 5.39
CA LEU A 67 -8.23 20.23 4.79
C LEU A 67 -7.08 20.63 3.87
N LEU A 68 -7.28 21.64 3.02
CA LEU A 68 -6.25 22.14 2.10
C LEU A 68 -5.07 22.76 2.84
N VAL A 69 -5.32 23.54 3.89
CA VAL A 69 -4.26 24.13 4.72
C VAL A 69 -3.46 23.03 5.43
N ALA A 70 -4.14 22.04 6.02
CA ALA A 70 -3.48 20.91 6.66
C ALA A 70 -2.64 20.08 5.67
N ALA A 71 -3.19 19.80 4.47
CA ALA A 71 -2.46 19.12 3.41
C ALA A 71 -1.23 19.92 2.96
N ALA A 72 -1.39 21.22 2.71
CA ALA A 72 -0.29 22.10 2.31
C ALA A 72 0.81 22.16 3.37
N ALA A 73 0.46 22.22 4.66
CA ALA A 73 1.43 22.17 5.76
C ALA A 73 2.24 20.86 5.76
N CYS A 74 1.58 19.72 5.51
CA CYS A 74 2.24 18.42 5.43
C CYS A 74 3.21 18.34 4.24
N TYR A 75 2.77 18.78 3.04
CA TYR A 75 3.62 18.83 1.85
C TYR A 75 4.80 19.79 2.04
N ALA A 76 4.56 20.99 2.59
CA ALA A 76 5.60 21.98 2.87
C ALA A 76 6.64 21.44 3.85
N PHE A 77 6.21 20.81 4.95
CA PHE A 77 7.11 20.19 5.92
C PHE A 77 8.00 19.12 5.28
N ALA A 78 7.39 18.22 4.49
CA ALA A 78 8.12 17.15 3.82
C ALA A 78 9.14 17.70 2.79
N LEU A 79 8.75 18.72 2.01
CA LEU A 79 9.63 19.33 1.00
C LEU A 79 10.74 20.16 1.64
N MET A 80 10.45 20.93 2.69
CA MET A 80 11.47 21.68 3.44
C MET A 80 12.52 20.77 4.07
N GLY A 81 12.12 19.59 4.56
CA GLY A 81 13.05 18.58 5.06
C GLY A 81 13.96 18.00 3.97
N ALA A 82 13.47 17.89 2.73
CA ALA A 82 14.26 17.40 1.60
C ALA A 82 15.31 18.40 1.11
N HIS A 83 15.04 19.70 1.18
CA HIS A 83 15.99 20.75 0.79
C HIS A 83 17.13 21.00 1.80
N ARG A 84 17.02 20.48 3.03
CA ARG A 84 18.03 20.63 4.08
C ARG A 84 19.07 19.51 4.11
N ALA A 85 18.92 18.48 3.27
CA ALA A 85 19.96 17.47 3.11
C ALA A 85 21.13 18.05 2.29
N PRO A 86 22.39 17.94 2.75
CA PRO A 86 23.54 18.41 1.99
C PRO A 86 23.55 17.76 0.60
N LEU A 87 23.71 18.56 -0.46
CA LEU A 87 23.97 18.04 -1.80
C LEU A 87 25.27 17.21 -1.74
N PRO A 88 25.26 15.91 -2.07
CA PRO A 88 26.49 15.19 -2.31
C PRO A 88 27.09 15.71 -3.62
N ASP A 89 28.40 15.90 -3.64
CA ASP A 89 29.16 16.23 -4.84
C ASP A 89 28.80 15.26 -5.99
N ALA A 90 28.72 15.84 -7.18
CA ALA A 90 28.32 15.18 -8.41
C ALA A 90 29.32 14.09 -8.82
N ALA A 91 29.13 12.86 -8.33
CA ALA A 91 29.71 11.65 -8.94
C ALA A 91 29.03 10.33 -8.52
N ASP A 92 28.33 10.27 -7.39
CA ASP A 92 27.65 9.04 -6.94
C ASP A 92 26.36 9.35 -6.15
N ALA A 93 25.42 10.02 -6.82
CA ALA A 93 24.25 10.62 -6.18
C ALA A 93 23.12 9.61 -5.93
N THR A 94 23.32 8.67 -4.99
CA THR A 94 22.17 8.13 -4.24
C THR A 94 21.77 9.18 -3.21
N ARG A 95 20.75 9.98 -3.55
CA ARG A 95 20.10 10.95 -2.65
C ARG A 95 19.94 10.34 -1.24
N PRO A 96 20.34 11.04 -0.15
CA PRO A 96 20.25 10.47 1.19
C PRO A 96 18.81 10.03 1.49
N PRO A 97 18.62 8.88 2.15
CA PRO A 97 17.29 8.37 2.43
C PRO A 97 16.53 9.37 3.29
N ARG A 98 15.33 9.76 2.83
CA ARG A 98 14.39 10.58 3.61
C ARG A 98 14.12 9.92 4.95
N THR A 99 13.91 10.74 5.98
CA THR A 99 13.49 10.23 7.28
C THR A 99 12.13 9.55 7.14
N ILE A 100 11.96 8.41 7.81
CA ILE A 100 10.71 7.63 7.74
C ILE A 100 9.48 8.51 8.04
N VAL A 101 9.60 9.41 9.03
CA VAL A 101 8.55 10.34 9.43
C VAL A 101 8.16 11.30 8.30
N ALA A 102 9.12 11.82 7.54
CA ALA A 102 8.82 12.73 6.43
C ALA A 102 7.99 12.04 5.32
N ASP A 103 8.19 10.75 5.09
CA ASP A 103 7.40 9.96 4.14
C ASP A 103 5.98 9.71 4.65
N TYR A 104 5.78 9.48 5.94
CA TYR A 104 4.44 9.35 6.54
C TYR A 104 3.68 10.67 6.61
N VAL A 105 4.37 11.79 6.88
CA VAL A 105 3.76 13.12 6.83
C VAL A 105 3.37 13.48 5.40
N LEU A 106 4.19 13.12 4.41
CA LEU A 106 3.85 13.29 3.00
C LEU A 106 2.63 12.44 2.60
N LEU A 107 2.58 11.19 3.06
CA LEU A 107 1.42 10.31 2.89
C LEU A 107 0.16 10.92 3.55
N LEU A 108 0.27 11.47 4.74
CA LEU A 108 -0.84 12.15 5.41
C LEU A 108 -1.33 13.35 4.59
N GLY A 109 -0.42 14.17 4.08
CA GLY A 109 -0.75 15.29 3.20
C GLY A 109 -1.48 14.84 1.94
N ALA A 110 -1.05 13.73 1.33
CA ALA A 110 -1.72 13.11 0.18
C ALA A 110 -3.13 12.62 0.51
N LEU A 111 -3.34 11.99 1.66
CA LEU A 111 -4.65 11.54 2.11
C LEU A 111 -5.59 12.70 2.41
N LEU A 112 -5.09 13.75 3.09
CA LEU A 112 -5.87 14.96 3.37
C LEU A 112 -6.24 15.70 2.09
N LEU A 113 -5.33 15.79 1.12
CA LEU A 113 -5.60 16.37 -0.19
C LEU A 113 -6.65 15.56 -0.96
N SER A 114 -6.55 14.23 -0.92
CA SER A 114 -7.54 13.34 -1.52
C SER A 114 -8.91 13.53 -0.87
N ALA A 115 -8.97 13.65 0.46
CA ALA A 115 -10.18 13.95 1.20
C ALA A 115 -10.75 15.33 0.85
N ALA A 116 -9.90 16.35 0.70
CA ALA A 116 -10.30 17.70 0.29
C ALA A 116 -10.96 17.68 -1.09
N VAL A 117 -10.34 17.03 -2.07
CA VAL A 117 -10.86 16.92 -3.44
C VAL A 117 -12.15 16.10 -3.47
N GLY A 118 -12.20 14.96 -2.77
CA GLY A 118 -13.43 14.16 -2.68
C GLY A 118 -14.57 14.91 -1.98
N TYR A 119 -14.27 15.67 -0.93
CA TYR A 119 -15.25 16.51 -0.24
C TYR A 119 -15.75 17.64 -1.14
N ALA A 120 -14.85 18.38 -1.80
CA ALA A 120 -15.20 19.43 -2.74
C ALA A 120 -16.12 18.90 -3.84
N GLU A 121 -15.76 17.77 -4.45
CA GLU A 121 -16.57 17.16 -5.49
C GLU A 121 -17.94 16.82 -4.90
N SER A 122 -18.03 16.24 -3.68
CA SER A 122 -19.30 15.77 -3.09
C SER A 122 -20.27 16.89 -2.74
N GLN A 123 -19.76 18.06 -2.41
CA GLN A 123 -20.55 19.21 -2.00
C GLN A 123 -20.91 20.11 -3.19
N PHE A 124 -19.97 20.27 -4.13
CA PHE A 124 -20.11 21.23 -5.23
C PHE A 124 -20.43 20.59 -6.58
N HIS A 125 -20.36 19.26 -6.68
CA HIS A 125 -20.61 18.48 -7.90
C HIS A 125 -19.89 19.07 -9.13
N LEU A 126 -18.62 19.47 -8.98
CA LEU A 126 -17.88 20.23 -9.99
C LEU A 126 -17.76 19.48 -11.31
N LEU A 127 -17.65 18.15 -11.26
CA LEU A 127 -17.50 17.30 -12.44
C LEU A 127 -18.79 16.58 -12.85
N GLY A 128 -19.85 16.67 -12.04
CA GLY A 128 -21.18 16.10 -12.31
C GLY A 128 -21.11 14.62 -12.73
N PRO A 129 -21.54 14.26 -13.96
CA PRO A 129 -21.52 12.87 -14.44
C PRO A 129 -20.10 12.32 -14.62
N ASN A 130 -19.09 13.18 -14.75
CA ASN A 130 -17.69 12.80 -14.85
C ASN A 130 -17.00 12.77 -13.48
N TRP A 131 -17.77 12.57 -12.41
CA TRP A 131 -17.31 12.52 -11.03
C TRP A 131 -15.97 11.79 -10.89
N SER A 132 -15.85 10.58 -11.42
CA SER A 132 -14.64 9.75 -11.32
C SER A 132 -13.36 10.43 -11.79
N ARG A 133 -13.45 11.51 -12.61
CA ARG A 133 -12.29 12.25 -13.09
C ARG A 133 -11.42 12.91 -12.02
N HIS A 134 -11.94 13.15 -10.82
CA HIS A 134 -11.09 13.64 -9.73
C HIS A 134 -10.08 12.57 -9.26
N LEU A 135 -10.39 11.26 -9.41
CA LEU A 135 -9.53 10.19 -8.90
C LEU A 135 -8.23 10.01 -9.67
N ALA A 136 -8.19 10.24 -10.99
CA ALA A 136 -6.95 10.16 -11.76
C ALA A 136 -6.28 11.50 -11.85
N PHE A 137 -7.00 12.61 -11.65
CA PHE A 137 -6.31 13.84 -11.28
C PHE A 137 -5.48 13.62 -10.01
N LEU A 138 -6.08 13.06 -8.96
CA LEU A 138 -5.37 12.67 -7.74
C LEU A 138 -4.28 11.62 -8.02
N ALA A 139 -4.55 10.60 -8.83
CA ALA A 139 -3.54 9.57 -9.15
C ALA A 139 -2.31 10.20 -9.83
N LEU A 140 -2.53 11.03 -10.86
CA LEU A 140 -1.44 11.73 -11.56
C LEU A 140 -0.68 12.65 -10.62
N LEU A 141 -1.38 13.41 -9.77
CA LEU A 141 -0.75 14.31 -8.81
C LEU A 141 0.12 13.55 -7.81
N HIS A 142 -0.38 12.47 -7.21
CA HIS A 142 0.35 11.66 -6.25
C HIS A 142 1.51 10.89 -6.90
N ILE A 143 1.32 10.34 -8.11
CA ILE A 143 2.40 9.67 -8.83
C ILE A 143 3.49 10.69 -9.19
N ALA A 144 3.15 11.84 -9.75
CA ALA A 144 4.12 12.89 -10.09
C ALA A 144 4.89 13.35 -8.85
N THR A 145 4.20 13.62 -7.75
CA THR A 145 4.84 14.02 -6.48
C THR A 145 5.66 12.88 -5.87
N ALA A 146 5.30 11.60 -6.08
CA ALA A 146 6.11 10.46 -5.68
C ALA A 146 7.43 10.39 -6.45
N TYR A 147 7.44 10.63 -7.77
CA TYR A 147 8.67 10.71 -8.56
C TYR A 147 9.54 11.91 -8.21
N LEU A 148 8.94 13.03 -7.78
CA LEU A 148 9.71 14.19 -7.31
C LEU A 148 10.35 13.96 -5.93
N THR A 149 9.73 13.13 -5.09
CA THR A 149 10.14 12.93 -3.69
C THR A 149 10.80 11.56 -3.42
N ASP A 150 10.90 10.69 -4.43
CA ASP A 150 11.31 9.28 -4.33
C ASP A 150 10.54 8.46 -3.27
N SER A 151 9.30 8.84 -2.95
CA SER A 151 8.52 8.22 -1.88
C SER A 151 7.67 7.05 -2.39
N ARG A 152 7.97 5.83 -1.90
CA ARG A 152 7.21 4.61 -2.21
C ARG A 152 5.79 4.63 -1.64
N LEU A 153 5.60 5.24 -0.47
CA LEU A 153 4.28 5.34 0.18
C LEU A 153 3.35 6.22 -0.67
N LEU A 154 3.87 7.35 -1.13
CA LEU A 154 3.11 8.25 -1.99
C LEU A 154 2.78 7.62 -3.34
N LEU A 155 3.72 6.85 -3.92
CA LEU A 155 3.45 6.06 -5.12
C LEU A 155 2.31 5.07 -4.90
N SER A 156 2.30 4.36 -3.77
CA SER A 156 1.21 3.42 -3.46
C SER A 156 -0.14 4.12 -3.29
N ALA A 157 -0.17 5.33 -2.73
CA ALA A 157 -1.38 6.14 -2.65
C ALA A 157 -1.88 6.58 -4.04
N GLY A 158 -0.96 6.99 -4.93
CA GLY A 158 -1.29 7.32 -6.31
C GLY A 158 -1.80 6.13 -7.12
N LEU A 159 -1.21 4.94 -6.95
CA LEU A 159 -1.69 3.71 -7.55
C LEU A 159 -3.06 3.29 -6.99
N ALA A 160 -3.31 3.49 -5.70
CA ALA A 160 -4.61 3.25 -5.09
C ALA A 160 -5.69 4.19 -5.67
N ALA A 161 -5.37 5.47 -5.87
CA ALA A 161 -6.25 6.42 -6.54
C ALA A 161 -6.53 6.03 -8.00
N LEU A 162 -5.52 5.52 -8.72
CA LEU A 162 -5.68 4.98 -10.08
C LEU A 162 -6.64 3.77 -10.09
N ALA A 163 -6.44 2.82 -9.17
CA ALA A 163 -7.33 1.68 -9.02
C ALA A 163 -8.77 2.13 -8.67
N GLY A 164 -8.90 3.17 -7.83
CA GLY A 164 -10.15 3.82 -7.53
C GLY A 164 -10.84 4.39 -8.78
N TRP A 165 -10.12 5.09 -9.65
CA TRP A 165 -10.66 5.54 -10.94
C TRP A 165 -11.12 4.37 -11.79
N PHE A 166 -10.27 3.35 -11.97
CA PHE A 166 -10.64 2.15 -12.74
C PHE A 166 -11.89 1.49 -12.16
N GLY A 167 -12.09 1.54 -10.83
CA GLY A 167 -13.29 1.08 -10.12
C GLY A 167 -14.49 2.04 -10.15
N ALA A 168 -14.30 3.33 -10.42
CA ALA A 168 -15.36 4.33 -10.49
C ALA A 168 -15.87 4.64 -11.92
N GLU A 169 -15.00 4.74 -12.93
CA GLU A 169 -15.31 5.25 -14.28
C GLU A 169 -16.23 4.33 -15.11
N LEU A 170 -16.22 3.01 -14.91
CA LEU A 170 -17.10 2.07 -15.61
C LEU A 170 -18.33 1.70 -14.75
N ARG A 171 -19.02 2.69 -14.17
CA ARG A 171 -20.34 2.53 -13.53
C ARG A 171 -21.50 2.48 -14.53
N THR A 172 -21.21 2.31 -15.82
CA THR A 172 -22.19 2.14 -16.88
C THR A 172 -22.40 0.66 -17.18
N PHE A 173 -23.50 0.11 -16.64
CA PHE A 173 -24.23 -1.10 -17.04
C PHE A 173 -23.80 -2.47 -16.47
N ASP A 174 -24.57 -2.92 -15.46
CA ASP A 174 -25.32 -4.19 -15.43
C ASP A 174 -24.64 -5.58 -15.42
N ASN A 175 -23.40 -5.75 -14.94
CA ASN A 175 -22.94 -7.09 -14.53
C ASN A 175 -21.85 -7.05 -13.44
N ASP A 176 -22.02 -7.85 -12.38
CA ASP A 176 -21.01 -8.07 -11.32
C ASP A 176 -19.68 -8.61 -11.87
N ALA A 177 -19.73 -9.31 -13.01
CA ALA A 177 -18.56 -9.72 -13.80
C ALA A 177 -17.69 -8.55 -14.31
N SER A 178 -18.18 -7.30 -14.32
CA SER A 178 -17.41 -6.14 -14.79
C SER A 178 -16.30 -5.73 -13.82
N PHE A 179 -16.46 -5.94 -12.50
CA PHE A 179 -15.49 -5.49 -11.49
C PHE A 179 -14.16 -6.26 -11.59
N GLY A 180 -14.21 -7.59 -11.72
CA GLY A 180 -13.01 -8.41 -11.86
C GLY A 180 -12.18 -8.05 -13.09
N GLY A 181 -12.84 -7.81 -14.23
CA GLY A 181 -12.18 -7.38 -15.46
C GLY A 181 -11.52 -6.01 -15.34
N ARG A 182 -12.13 -5.07 -14.61
CA ARG A 182 -11.57 -3.73 -14.37
C ARG A 182 -10.35 -3.75 -13.47
N ALA A 183 -10.38 -4.57 -12.42
CA ALA A 183 -9.21 -4.78 -11.57
C ALA A 183 -8.06 -5.42 -12.37
N LEU A 184 -8.34 -6.42 -13.21
CA LEU A 184 -7.33 -7.01 -14.09
C LEU A 184 -6.78 -6.01 -15.12
N ALA A 185 -7.63 -5.16 -15.71
CA ALA A 185 -7.21 -4.09 -16.61
C ALA A 185 -6.32 -3.05 -15.90
N CYS A 186 -6.67 -2.67 -14.66
CA CYS A 186 -5.84 -1.82 -13.82
C CYS A 186 -4.48 -2.48 -13.55
N ALA A 187 -4.46 -3.75 -13.14
CA ALA A 187 -3.22 -4.49 -12.90
C ALA A 187 -2.33 -4.58 -14.14
N ALA A 188 -2.92 -4.83 -15.30
CA ALA A 188 -2.21 -4.84 -16.58
C ALA A 188 -1.62 -3.46 -16.91
N THR A 189 -2.38 -2.39 -16.70
CA THR A 189 -1.93 -1.01 -16.90
C THR A 189 -0.74 -0.68 -16.00
N VAL A 190 -0.82 -1.04 -14.72
CA VAL A 190 0.28 -0.86 -13.75
C VAL A 190 1.52 -1.69 -14.14
N ALA A 191 1.32 -2.91 -14.65
CA ALA A 191 2.42 -3.75 -15.14
C ALA A 191 3.10 -3.18 -16.39
N VAL A 192 2.33 -2.57 -17.31
CA VAL A 192 2.89 -1.85 -18.47
C VAL A 192 3.68 -0.63 -18.03
N PHE A 193 3.14 0.16 -17.10
CA PHE A 193 3.87 1.30 -16.53
C PHE A 193 5.18 0.86 -15.86
N ARG A 194 5.19 -0.26 -15.15
CA ARG A 194 6.41 -0.86 -14.61
C ARG A 194 7.42 -1.18 -15.72
N ALA A 195 6.99 -1.80 -16.81
CA ALA A 195 7.89 -2.15 -17.92
C ALA A 195 8.48 -0.91 -18.62
N ALA A 196 7.73 0.19 -18.68
CA ALA A 196 8.19 1.47 -19.19
C ALA A 196 9.04 2.26 -18.18
N ASN A 197 8.87 1.99 -16.89
CA ASN A 197 9.54 2.71 -15.81
C ASN A 197 11.04 2.34 -15.78
N ARG A 198 11.90 3.37 -15.82
CA ARG A 198 13.36 3.20 -15.71
C ARG A 198 13.86 3.32 -14.26
N HIS A 199 13.00 3.73 -13.33
CA HIS A 199 13.37 3.99 -11.95
C HIS A 199 13.23 2.74 -11.06
N LYS A 200 14.33 1.98 -10.94
CA LYS A 200 14.36 0.68 -10.25
C LYS A 200 13.88 0.70 -8.80
N ALA A 201 13.99 1.85 -8.10
CA ALA A 201 13.60 1.92 -6.69
C ALA A 201 12.08 1.74 -6.49
N PHE A 202 11.27 1.89 -7.54
CA PHE A 202 9.82 1.70 -7.52
C PHE A 202 9.35 0.36 -8.09
N ASP A 203 10.22 -0.43 -8.70
CA ASP A 203 9.84 -1.68 -9.37
C ASP A 203 9.11 -2.64 -8.44
N ALA A 204 9.58 -2.76 -7.20
CA ALA A 204 8.93 -3.59 -6.18
C ALA A 204 7.52 -3.07 -5.86
N THR A 205 7.33 -1.75 -5.71
CA THR A 205 6.02 -1.16 -5.42
C THR A 205 5.02 -1.43 -6.54
N TYR A 206 5.42 -1.20 -7.80
CA TYR A 206 4.58 -1.50 -8.97
C TYR A 206 4.24 -2.99 -9.05
N GLU A 207 5.22 -3.86 -8.83
CA GLU A 207 5.05 -5.31 -8.89
C GLU A 207 4.10 -5.84 -7.81
N HIS A 208 4.32 -5.46 -6.55
CA HIS A 208 3.44 -5.86 -5.45
C HIS A 208 2.02 -5.32 -5.64
N PHE A 209 1.87 -4.08 -6.11
CA PHE A 209 0.55 -3.50 -6.35
C PHE A 209 -0.18 -4.21 -7.49
N ALA A 210 0.46 -4.38 -8.66
CA ALA A 210 -0.14 -5.06 -9.80
C ALA A 210 -0.56 -6.50 -9.47
N ALA A 211 0.28 -7.24 -8.76
CA ALA A 211 -0.03 -8.61 -8.36
C ALA A 211 -1.25 -8.68 -7.42
N ASN A 212 -1.30 -7.84 -6.37
CA ASN A 212 -2.44 -7.82 -5.45
C ASN A 212 -3.74 -7.43 -6.17
N VAL A 213 -3.71 -6.40 -7.01
CA VAL A 213 -4.90 -5.97 -7.77
C VAL A 213 -5.35 -7.05 -8.76
N ALA A 214 -4.42 -7.76 -9.40
CA ALA A 214 -4.75 -8.89 -10.28
C ALA A 214 -5.43 -10.04 -9.51
N PHE A 215 -4.92 -10.39 -8.32
CA PHE A 215 -5.53 -11.39 -7.46
C PHE A 215 -6.92 -10.98 -6.99
N PHE A 216 -7.11 -9.72 -6.59
CA PHE A 216 -8.44 -9.19 -6.24
C PHE A 216 -9.41 -9.27 -7.43
N GLY A 217 -8.95 -8.93 -8.63
CA GLY A 217 -9.77 -9.05 -9.84
C GLY A 217 -10.18 -10.49 -10.16
N ALA A 218 -9.23 -11.42 -10.06
CA ALA A 218 -9.49 -12.85 -10.26
C ALA A 218 -10.46 -13.40 -9.19
N LEU A 219 -10.30 -12.98 -7.93
CA LEU A 219 -11.17 -13.42 -6.84
C LEU A 219 -12.58 -12.83 -6.95
N ALA A 220 -12.72 -11.59 -7.44
CA ALA A 220 -14.04 -11.03 -7.76
C ALA A 220 -14.78 -11.88 -8.79
N TRP A 221 -14.09 -12.34 -9.84
CA TRP A 221 -14.66 -13.30 -10.78
C TRP A 221 -14.94 -14.66 -10.16
N ALA A 222 -14.13 -15.14 -9.20
CA ALA A 222 -14.38 -16.40 -8.50
C ALA A 222 -15.69 -16.35 -7.68
N PHE A 223 -16.03 -15.19 -7.10
CA PHE A 223 -17.27 -15.04 -6.34
C PHE A 223 -18.51 -14.88 -7.24
N ASP A 224 -18.34 -14.29 -8.42
CA ASP A 224 -19.40 -14.17 -9.42
C ASP A 224 -19.87 -15.54 -9.94
N ALA A 225 -21.19 -15.78 -10.00
CA ALA A 225 -21.74 -17.09 -10.36
C ALA A 225 -21.48 -17.49 -11.82
N GLN A 226 -21.40 -16.52 -12.74
CA GLN A 226 -21.17 -16.77 -14.16
C GLN A 226 -19.68 -16.95 -14.46
N MET A 227 -18.84 -16.10 -13.86
CA MET A 227 -17.39 -16.07 -14.11
C MET A 227 -16.57 -16.92 -13.15
N ARG A 228 -17.20 -17.63 -12.19
CA ARG A 228 -16.55 -18.37 -11.10
C ARG A 228 -15.33 -19.17 -11.54
N TRP A 229 -15.54 -20.10 -12.47
CA TRP A 229 -14.50 -21.02 -12.90
C TRP A 229 -13.35 -20.30 -13.62
N ILE A 230 -13.67 -19.25 -14.39
CA ILE A 230 -12.66 -18.41 -15.04
C ILE A 230 -11.83 -17.67 -13.99
N GLY A 231 -12.49 -17.07 -12.98
CA GLY A 231 -11.82 -16.38 -11.87
C GLY A 231 -10.91 -17.31 -11.06
N VAL A 232 -11.38 -18.51 -10.73
CA VAL A 232 -10.58 -19.53 -10.01
C VAL A 232 -9.38 -19.97 -10.85
N LEU A 233 -9.56 -20.26 -12.14
CA LEU A 233 -8.47 -20.66 -13.04
C LEU A 233 -7.42 -19.56 -13.15
N ILE A 234 -7.83 -18.29 -13.29
CA ILE A 234 -6.91 -17.16 -13.36
C ILE A 234 -6.17 -16.97 -12.03
N ALA A 235 -6.86 -17.05 -10.89
CA ALA A 235 -6.23 -16.93 -9.58
C ALA A 235 -5.17 -18.03 -9.36
N LEU A 236 -5.48 -19.28 -9.72
CA LEU A 236 -4.53 -20.40 -9.63
C LEU A 236 -3.36 -20.26 -10.60
N ALA A 237 -3.60 -19.81 -11.83
CA ALA A 237 -2.55 -19.56 -12.82
C ALA A 237 -1.60 -18.45 -12.38
N LEU A 238 -2.15 -17.34 -11.85
CA LEU A 238 -1.36 -16.24 -11.29
C LEU A 238 -0.55 -16.71 -10.07
N ALA A 239 -1.15 -17.49 -9.17
CA ALA A 239 -0.45 -18.05 -8.02
C ALA A 239 0.70 -18.97 -8.44
N ALA A 240 0.46 -19.86 -9.40
CA ALA A 240 1.50 -20.74 -9.93
C ALA A 240 2.66 -19.95 -10.56
N LEU A 241 2.36 -18.91 -11.33
CA LEU A 241 3.36 -18.03 -11.93
C LEU A 241 4.19 -17.30 -10.86
N VAL A 242 3.53 -16.72 -9.85
CA VAL A 242 4.19 -15.99 -8.75
C VAL A 242 5.06 -16.91 -7.92
N VAL A 243 4.57 -18.11 -7.58
CA VAL A 243 5.34 -19.12 -6.85
C VAL A 243 6.54 -19.59 -7.66
N TRP A 244 6.35 -19.89 -8.94
CA TRP A 244 7.44 -20.30 -9.85
C TRP A 244 8.51 -19.22 -9.98
N ARG A 245 8.11 -17.94 -10.11
CA ARG A 245 9.04 -16.81 -10.17
C ARG A 245 9.73 -16.58 -8.83
N GLY A 246 8.99 -16.68 -7.72
CA GLY A 246 9.51 -16.55 -6.36
C GLY A 246 10.56 -17.61 -6.01
N LEU A 247 10.38 -18.85 -6.49
CA LEU A 247 11.33 -19.94 -6.35
C LEU A 247 12.62 -19.75 -7.17
N ARG A 248 12.56 -18.92 -8.24
CA ARG A 248 13.71 -18.64 -9.13
C ARG A 248 14.45 -17.34 -8.82
N GLY A 249 13.85 -16.40 -8.08
CA GLY A 249 14.36 -15.02 -8.08
C GLY A 249 13.96 -14.10 -6.92
N GLY A 250 13.70 -14.63 -5.71
CA GLY A 250 13.55 -13.81 -4.51
C GLY A 250 12.27 -12.96 -4.48
N GLY A 251 11.21 -13.51 -3.88
CA GLY A 251 9.91 -12.85 -3.76
C GLY A 251 9.06 -13.44 -2.64
N GLU A 252 9.64 -13.61 -1.45
CA GLU A 252 9.00 -14.30 -0.31
C GLU A 252 7.63 -13.72 0.02
N ALA A 253 7.52 -12.39 0.10
CA ALA A 253 6.25 -11.72 0.36
C ALA A 253 5.21 -11.96 -0.74
N MET A 254 5.63 -12.10 -2.02
CA MET A 254 4.70 -12.40 -3.12
C MET A 254 4.14 -13.81 -3.04
N VAL A 255 4.98 -14.77 -2.66
CA VAL A 255 4.58 -16.17 -2.49
C VAL A 255 3.54 -16.31 -1.39
N ILE A 256 3.71 -15.58 -0.28
CA ILE A 256 2.78 -15.65 0.86
C ILE A 256 1.37 -15.26 0.44
N TYR A 257 1.17 -14.06 -0.12
CA TYR A 257 -0.19 -13.64 -0.49
C TYR A 257 -0.73 -14.46 -1.68
N ALA A 258 0.11 -14.93 -2.60
CA ALA A 258 -0.32 -15.80 -3.69
C ALA A 258 -0.94 -17.11 -3.19
N ILE A 259 -0.36 -17.72 -2.15
CA ILE A 259 -0.91 -18.92 -1.50
C ILE A 259 -2.25 -18.60 -0.82
N VAL A 260 -2.34 -17.46 -0.13
CA VAL A 260 -3.59 -17.02 0.52
C VAL A 260 -4.69 -16.84 -0.52
N TYR A 261 -4.45 -16.08 -1.59
CA TYR A 261 -5.43 -15.87 -2.65
C TYR A 261 -5.82 -17.17 -3.38
N ALA A 262 -4.84 -18.05 -3.65
CA ALA A 262 -5.11 -19.36 -4.24
C ALA A 262 -6.00 -20.23 -3.36
N THR A 263 -5.77 -20.22 -2.04
CA THR A 263 -6.59 -20.94 -1.07
C THR A 263 -8.03 -20.43 -1.11
N ILE A 264 -8.23 -19.12 -1.04
CA ILE A 264 -9.59 -18.54 -1.07
C ILE A 264 -10.31 -18.88 -2.38
N ALA A 265 -9.62 -18.80 -3.52
CA ALA A 265 -10.19 -19.16 -4.82
C ALA A 265 -10.55 -20.66 -4.88
N PHE A 266 -9.70 -21.53 -4.34
CA PHE A 266 -9.91 -22.97 -4.30
C PHE A 266 -11.07 -23.35 -3.37
N ASP A 267 -11.15 -22.74 -2.18
CA ASP A 267 -12.26 -22.93 -1.25
C ASP A 267 -13.58 -22.51 -1.89
N THR A 268 -13.58 -21.39 -2.62
CA THR A 268 -14.76 -20.91 -3.35
C THR A 268 -15.24 -21.93 -4.39
N ALA A 269 -14.32 -22.58 -5.13
CA ALA A 269 -14.67 -23.63 -6.06
C ALA A 269 -15.31 -24.84 -5.36
N ILE A 270 -14.70 -25.32 -4.27
CA ILE A 270 -15.17 -26.52 -3.55
C ILE A 270 -16.51 -26.29 -2.85
N LEU A 271 -16.70 -25.12 -2.23
CA LEU A 271 -17.96 -24.76 -1.57
C LEU A 271 -19.15 -24.70 -2.53
N THR A 272 -18.90 -24.63 -3.84
CA THR A 272 -19.94 -24.62 -4.87
C THR A 272 -20.24 -25.99 -5.45
N LEU A 273 -19.32 -26.95 -5.30
CA LEU A 273 -19.52 -28.36 -5.66
C LEU A 273 -20.27 -29.13 -4.56
N VAL A 274 -20.14 -28.67 -3.31
CA VAL A 274 -20.82 -29.26 -2.15
C VAL A 274 -22.19 -28.60 -1.98
N SER A 275 -23.27 -29.38 -1.91
CA SER A 275 -24.62 -28.86 -1.65
C SER A 275 -24.93 -28.74 -0.16
N ASP A 276 -24.40 -29.65 0.67
CA ASP A 276 -24.68 -29.74 2.09
C ASP A 276 -23.93 -28.69 2.93
N THR A 277 -24.68 -27.89 3.70
CA THR A 277 -24.16 -26.84 4.58
C THR A 277 -23.24 -27.38 5.69
N ALA A 278 -23.51 -28.57 6.23
CA ALA A 278 -22.67 -29.18 7.27
C ALA A 278 -21.31 -29.59 6.71
N LEU A 279 -21.28 -30.14 5.48
CA LEU A 279 -20.04 -30.49 4.79
C LEU A 279 -19.22 -29.26 4.40
N LYS A 280 -19.87 -28.14 4.03
CA LYS A 280 -19.18 -26.85 3.80
C LYS A 280 -18.47 -26.34 5.05
N ALA A 281 -19.16 -26.35 6.20
CA ALA A 281 -18.59 -25.92 7.46
C ALA A 281 -17.41 -26.81 7.89
N LEU A 282 -17.56 -28.13 7.74
CA LEU A 282 -16.50 -29.09 8.02
C LEU A 282 -15.28 -28.86 7.12
N TYR A 283 -15.50 -28.68 5.81
CA TYR A 283 -14.44 -28.41 4.84
C TYR A 283 -13.68 -27.10 5.18
N LEU A 284 -14.41 -26.02 5.48
CA LEU A 284 -13.79 -24.73 5.81
C LEU A 284 -12.91 -24.83 7.07
N LEU A 285 -13.35 -25.61 8.07
CA LEU A 285 -12.60 -25.85 9.30
C LEU A 285 -11.24 -26.53 9.06
N PHE A 286 -11.16 -27.44 8.07
CA PHE A 286 -9.92 -28.15 7.73
C PHE A 286 -9.07 -27.44 6.68
N SER A 287 -9.68 -26.66 5.78
CA SER A 287 -8.98 -25.91 4.72
C SER A 287 -7.94 -24.91 5.28
N THR A 288 -8.31 -24.18 6.35
CA THR A 288 -7.47 -23.13 6.94
C THR A 288 -6.18 -23.70 7.57
N PRO A 289 -6.23 -24.75 8.41
CA PRO A 289 -5.02 -25.44 8.89
C PRO A 289 -4.14 -25.96 7.76
N VAL A 290 -4.73 -26.56 6.72
CA VAL A 290 -3.98 -27.09 5.56
C VAL A 290 -3.26 -25.96 4.83
N ALA A 291 -3.93 -24.82 4.62
CA ALA A 291 -3.33 -23.65 3.99
C ALA A 291 -2.14 -23.10 4.81
N ILE A 292 -2.26 -23.07 6.14
CA ILE A 292 -1.17 -22.67 7.04
C ILE A 292 0.01 -23.64 6.95
N VAL A 293 -0.25 -24.95 6.90
CA VAL A 293 0.80 -25.98 6.75
C VAL A 293 1.50 -25.85 5.39
N VAL A 294 0.74 -25.70 4.30
CA VAL A 294 1.30 -25.49 2.95
C VAL A 294 2.16 -24.24 2.91
N LEU A 295 1.69 -23.13 3.50
CA LEU A 295 2.45 -21.90 3.61
C LEU A 295 3.76 -22.12 4.36
N PHE A 296 3.73 -22.83 5.49
CA PHE A 296 4.92 -23.11 6.29
C PHE A 296 5.93 -24.00 5.55
N VAL A 297 5.48 -25.02 4.83
CA VAL A 297 6.34 -25.90 4.01
C VAL A 297 7.02 -25.10 2.89
N VAL A 298 6.26 -24.28 2.18
CA VAL A 298 6.82 -23.44 1.08
C VAL A 298 7.79 -22.41 1.65
N TYR A 299 7.46 -21.78 2.78
CA TYR A 299 8.35 -20.84 3.46
C TYR A 299 9.67 -21.49 3.88
N ARG A 300 9.64 -22.70 4.45
CA ARG A 300 10.85 -23.45 4.79
C ARG A 300 11.72 -23.76 3.56
N ARG A 301 11.11 -24.23 2.47
CA ARG A 301 11.84 -24.52 1.22
C ARG A 301 12.51 -23.29 0.61
N LEU A 302 11.89 -22.13 0.73
CA LEU A 302 12.48 -20.86 0.29
C LEU A 302 13.67 -20.47 1.16
N LYS A 303 13.58 -20.67 2.49
CA LYS A 303 14.66 -20.39 3.43
C LYS A 303 15.86 -21.34 3.25
N GLU A 304 15.61 -22.63 3.01
CA GLU A 304 16.64 -23.66 2.81
C GLU A 304 17.48 -23.46 1.54
N ARG A 305 16.93 -22.83 0.49
CA ARG A 305 17.69 -22.53 -0.75
C ARG A 305 18.56 -21.27 -0.64
N ARG A 306 18.43 -20.51 0.46
CA ARG A 306 19.16 -19.25 0.70
C ARG A 306 20.29 -19.38 1.73
N GLY A 307 20.32 -20.47 2.50
CA GLY A 307 21.43 -20.82 3.40
C GLY A 307 22.42 -21.74 2.69
#